data_AF-A0A933BQC9-F1
#
_entry.id   AF-A0A933BQC9-F1
#
_cell.length_a   1.000
_cell.length_b   1.000
_cell.length_c   1.000
_cell.angle_alpha   90.00
_cell.angle_beta   90.00
_cell.angle_gamma   90.00
#
_symmetry.space_group_name_H-M   'P 1'
#
loop_
_entity.id
_entity.type
_entity.pdbx_description
1 polymer ?
#
loop_
_entity_poly.entity_id
_entity_poly.type
_entity_poly.pdbx_seq_one_letter_code
_entity_poly.pdbx_strand_id
1 'polypeptide(L)'
;MDETKKAELDAKWKKIAVQAVTSDEFKRRLVEDPITVLGQHGLTVPEKTEVKILSGKDFKIQLPPSPSPELEKEASWWQWRLDMIREFGKEETSGPTAVAPETEEGI
;
A
#
# COMPACT_ATOMS: atom_id res chain seq x y z
N MET A 1 -2.84 -14.85 -6.25
CA MET A 1 -1.75 -14.33 -7.08
C MET A 1 -0.58 -15.29 -7.03
N ASP A 2 -0.02 -15.55 -8.21
CA ASP A 2 1.28 -16.20 -8.37
C ASP A 2 2.40 -15.37 -7.76
N GLU A 3 3.50 -16.04 -7.43
CA GLU A 3 4.68 -15.42 -6.85
C GLU A 3 5.31 -14.38 -7.79
N THR A 4 5.31 -14.66 -9.09
CA THR A 4 5.79 -13.73 -10.13
C THR A 4 4.97 -12.44 -10.14
N LYS A 5 3.63 -12.56 -10.19
CA LYS A 5 2.74 -11.39 -10.21
C LYS A 5 2.86 -10.58 -8.93
N LYS A 6 2.94 -11.26 -7.78
CA LYS A 6 3.21 -10.61 -6.48
C LYS A 6 4.52 -9.84 -6.51
N ALA A 7 5.61 -10.43 -7.01
CA ALA A 7 6.92 -9.81 -7.05
C ALA A 7 6.94 -8.56 -7.94
N GLU A 8 6.25 -8.58 -9.08
CA GLU A 8 6.11 -7.40 -9.95
C GLU A 8 5.35 -6.26 -9.26
N LEU A 9 4.23 -6.57 -8.61
CA LEU A 9 3.46 -5.59 -7.84
C LEU A 9 4.29 -5.02 -6.69
N ASP A 10 5.02 -5.86 -5.98
CA ASP A 10 5.88 -5.45 -4.87
C ASP A 10 7.04 -4.55 -5.32
N ALA A 11 7.67 -4.88 -6.45
CA ALA A 11 8.72 -4.07 -7.04
C ALA A 11 8.21 -2.68 -7.45
N LYS A 12 7.02 -2.61 -8.06
CA LYS A 12 6.38 -1.33 -8.42
C LYS A 12 6.02 -0.54 -7.16
N TRP A 13 5.42 -1.20 -6.16
CA TRP A 13 5.07 -0.60 -4.87
C TRP A 13 6.31 -0.01 -4.20
N LYS A 14 7.41 -0.76 -4.14
CA LYS A 14 8.65 -0.33 -3.49
C LYS A 14 9.19 0.96 -4.09
N LYS A 15 9.13 1.12 -5.42
CA LYS A 15 9.53 2.37 -6.08
C LYS A 15 8.65 3.55 -5.64
N ILE A 16 7.34 3.34 -5.58
CA ILE A 16 6.37 4.37 -5.16
C ILE A 16 6.57 4.73 -3.68
N ALA A 17 6.74 3.73 -2.82
CA ALA A 17 6.99 3.91 -1.40
C ALA A 17 8.29 4.69 -1.16
N VAL A 18 9.38 4.37 -1.86
CA VAL A 18 10.63 5.14 -1.80
C VAL A 18 10.39 6.59 -2.22
N GLN A 19 9.67 6.81 -3.32
CA GLN A 19 9.35 8.17 -3.79
C GLN A 19 8.51 8.95 -2.77
N ALA A 20 7.57 8.29 -2.10
CA ALA A 20 6.77 8.89 -1.03
C ALA A 20 7.59 9.22 0.21
N VAL A 21 8.60 8.43 0.54
CA VAL A 21 9.53 8.76 1.64
C VAL A 21 10.43 9.93 1.27
N THR A 22 10.86 10.05 0.00
CA THR A 22 11.79 11.09 -0.45
C THR A 22 11.13 12.39 -0.91
N SER A 23 9.82 12.40 -1.12
CA SER A 23 9.09 13.55 -1.65
C SER A 23 7.78 13.76 -0.90
N ASP A 24 7.77 14.74 0.00
CA ASP A 24 6.60 15.09 0.81
C ASP A 24 5.38 15.48 -0.04
N GLU A 25 5.58 16.20 -1.15
CA GLU A 25 4.46 16.53 -2.07
C GLU A 25 3.84 15.25 -2.65
N PHE A 26 4.67 14.28 -3.02
CA PHE A 26 4.20 13.00 -3.53
C PHE A 26 3.49 12.20 -2.44
N LYS A 27 4.04 12.16 -1.22
CA LYS A 27 3.41 11.54 -0.05
C LYS A 27 2.02 12.10 0.21
N ARG A 28 1.87 13.43 0.22
CA ARG A 28 0.58 14.11 0.44
C ARG A 28 -0.44 13.71 -0.62
N ARG A 29 -0.06 13.72 -1.90
CA ARG A 29 -0.92 13.25 -3.00
C ARG A 29 -1.27 11.76 -2.87
N LEU A 30 -0.32 10.92 -2.51
CA LEU A 30 -0.53 9.48 -2.32
C LEU A 30 -1.49 9.20 -1.17
N VAL A 31 -1.42 9.95 -0.07
CA VAL A 31 -2.34 9.82 1.08
C VAL A 31 -3.74 10.36 0.74
N GLU A 32 -3.82 11.43 -0.04
CA GLU A 32 -5.11 11.98 -0.49
C GLU A 32 -5.82 11.07 -1.49
N ASP A 33 -5.11 10.63 -2.52
CA ASP A 33 -5.68 9.79 -3.57
C ASP A 33 -4.70 8.66 -3.99
N PRO A 34 -4.59 7.61 -3.17
CA PRO A 34 -3.66 6.51 -3.43
C PRO A 34 -3.98 5.79 -4.72
N ILE A 35 -5.25 5.62 -5.06
CA ILE A 35 -5.68 4.87 -6.24
C ILE A 35 -5.22 5.56 -7.53
N THR A 36 -5.42 6.87 -7.64
CA THR A 36 -4.97 7.64 -8.81
C THR A 36 -3.45 7.62 -8.91
N VAL A 37 -2.74 7.91 -7.81
CA VAL A 37 -1.27 7.99 -7.81
C VAL A 37 -0.64 6.63 -8.13
N LEU A 38 -1.11 5.55 -7.51
CA LEU A 38 -0.65 4.19 -7.80
C LEU A 38 -0.90 3.84 -9.28
N GLY A 39 -2.08 4.20 -9.80
CA GLY A 39 -2.44 3.98 -11.21
C GLY A 39 -1.51 4.66 -12.20
N GLN A 40 -1.08 5.89 -11.92
CA GLN A 40 -0.10 6.61 -12.77
C GLN A 40 1.27 5.91 -12.83
N HIS A 41 1.63 5.16 -11.79
CA HIS A 41 2.87 4.38 -11.72
C HIS A 41 2.69 2.93 -12.21
N GLY A 42 1.55 2.60 -12.83
CA GLY A 42 1.28 1.28 -13.40
C GLY A 42 0.93 0.22 -12.34
N LEU A 43 0.45 0.67 -11.18
CA LEU A 43 -0.04 -0.15 -10.09
C LEU A 43 -1.53 0.13 -9.97
N THR A 44 -2.34 -0.67 -10.67
CA THR A 44 -3.80 -0.51 -10.75
C THR A 44 -4.51 -1.66 -10.07
N VAL A 45 -5.61 -1.36 -9.39
CA VAL A 45 -6.47 -2.37 -8.78
C VAL A 45 -7.00 -3.33 -9.85
N PRO A 46 -7.17 -4.62 -9.52
CA PRO A 46 -7.71 -5.58 -10.48
C PRO A 46 -9.11 -5.17 -10.94
N GLU A 47 -9.37 -5.26 -12.25
CA GLU A 47 -10.64 -4.83 -12.89
C GLU A 47 -11.88 -5.51 -12.31
N LYS A 48 -11.72 -6.69 -11.72
CA LYS A 48 -12.81 -7.43 -11.08
C LYS A 48 -13.10 -7.00 -9.65
N THR A 49 -12.45 -5.95 -9.16
CA THR A 49 -12.66 -5.39 -7.82
C THR A 49 -13.07 -3.93 -7.91
N GLU A 50 -13.98 -3.54 -7.02
CA GLU A 50 -14.40 -2.15 -6.89
C GLU A 50 -13.71 -1.54 -5.67
N VAL A 51 -13.07 -0.38 -5.84
CA VAL A 51 -12.53 0.38 -4.72
C VAL A 51 -13.58 1.34 -4.23
N LYS A 52 -14.02 1.19 -2.97
CA LYS A 52 -14.86 2.18 -2.31
C LYS A 52 -14.02 3.06 -1.40
N ILE A 53 -14.19 4.36 -1.57
CA ILE A 53 -13.65 5.38 -0.67
C ILE A 53 -14.74 5.66 0.37
N LEU A 54 -14.43 5.39 1.63
CA LEU A 54 -15.27 5.68 2.78
C LEU A 54 -14.93 7.07 3.35
N SER A 55 -15.79 7.58 4.22
CA SER A 55 -15.54 8.85 4.93
C SER A 55 -14.20 8.82 5.65
N GLY A 56 -13.37 9.85 5.44
CA GLY A 56 -12.09 9.97 6.15
C GLY A 56 -10.87 9.36 5.45
N LYS A 57 -10.93 9.08 4.14
CA LYS A 57 -9.83 8.48 3.35
C LYS A 57 -9.57 7.01 3.73
N ASP A 58 -10.60 6.31 4.18
CA ASP A 58 -10.56 4.86 4.36
C ASP A 58 -10.92 4.18 3.04
N PHE A 59 -10.01 3.38 2.51
CA PHE A 59 -10.22 2.67 1.25
C PHE A 59 -10.59 1.21 1.52
N LYS A 60 -11.65 0.73 0.88
CA LYS A 60 -12.09 -0.66 0.99
C LYS A 60 -12.18 -1.30 -0.39
N ILE A 61 -11.45 -2.39 -0.58
CA ILE A 61 -11.56 -3.23 -1.77
C ILE A 61 -12.81 -4.10 -1.61
N GLN A 62 -13.75 -3.99 -2.55
CA GLN A 62 -14.90 -4.89 -2.65
C GLN A 62 -14.60 -5.99 -3.66
N LEU A 63 -14.64 -7.21 -3.15
CA LEU A 63 -14.58 -8.42 -3.95
C LEU A 63 -15.97 -8.76 -4.50
N PRO A 64 -16.06 -9.36 -5.70
CA PRO A 64 -17.31 -9.87 -6.23
C PRO A 64 -17.80 -11.07 -5.39
N PRO A 65 -19.09 -11.46 -5.48
CA PRO A 65 -19.68 -12.51 -4.64
C PRO A 65 -19.09 -13.92 -4.84
N SER A 66 -18.34 -14.14 -5.91
CA SER A 66 -17.58 -15.38 -6.14
C SER A 66 -16.21 -15.01 -6.70
N PRO A 67 -15.29 -14.54 -5.84
CA PRO A 67 -13.95 -14.20 -6.27
C PRO A 67 -13.14 -15.48 -6.48
N SER A 68 -12.20 -15.45 -7.42
CA SER A 68 -11.21 -16.51 -7.56
C SER A 68 -10.17 -16.39 -6.43
N PRO A 69 -9.55 -17.49 -5.96
CA PRO A 69 -8.54 -17.43 -4.91
C PRO A 69 -7.34 -16.55 -5.26
N GLU A 70 -7.10 -16.37 -6.57
CA GLU A 70 -6.10 -15.44 -7.05
C GLU A 70 -6.44 -13.98 -6.82
N LEU A 71 -7.71 -13.63 -7.10
CA LEU A 71 -8.28 -12.30 -6.92
C LEU A 71 -8.36 -11.94 -5.44
N GLU A 72 -8.74 -12.88 -4.58
CA GLU A 72 -8.76 -12.68 -3.13
C GLU A 72 -7.38 -12.32 -2.57
N LYS A 73 -6.34 -13.05 -3.00
CA LYS A 73 -4.96 -12.76 -2.60
C LYS A 73 -4.49 -11.39 -3.09
N GLU A 74 -4.83 -11.02 -4.31
CA GLU A 74 -4.46 -9.72 -4.89
C GLU A 74 -5.22 -8.57 -4.21
N ALA A 75 -6.51 -8.72 -3.97
CA ALA A 75 -7.33 -7.77 -3.23
C ALA A 75 -6.83 -7.59 -1.78
N SER A 76 -6.44 -8.68 -1.12
CA SER A 76 -5.86 -8.64 0.23
C SER A 76 -4.54 -7.86 0.24
N TRP A 77 -3.68 -8.08 -0.76
CA TRP A 77 -2.45 -7.33 -0.94
C TRP A 77 -2.75 -5.83 -1.12
N TRP A 78 -3.70 -5.50 -1.99
CA TRP A 78 -4.15 -4.13 -2.21
C TRP A 78 -4.70 -3.46 -0.96
N GLN A 79 -5.58 -4.14 -0.24
CA GLN A 79 -6.16 -3.63 1.00
C GLN A 79 -5.09 -3.33 2.05
N TRP A 80 -4.10 -4.20 2.19
CA TRP A 80 -2.97 -3.97 3.11
C TRP A 80 -2.09 -2.79 2.69
N ARG A 81 -1.83 -2.60 1.38
CA ARG A 81 -1.06 -1.44 0.88
C ARG A 81 -1.79 -0.11 1.08
N LEU A 82 -3.10 -0.09 0.88
CA LEU A 82 -3.91 1.11 1.12
C LEU A 82 -3.94 1.49 2.60
N ASP A 83 -4.01 0.50 3.49
CA ASP A 83 -3.89 0.71 4.94
C ASP A 83 -2.51 1.30 5.28
N MET A 84 -1.41 0.76 4.72
CA MET A 84 -0.08 1.34 4.90
C MET A 84 0.01 2.80 4.46
N ILE A 85 -0.58 3.18 3.31
CA ILE A 85 -0.58 4.59 2.87
C ILE A 85 -1.32 5.49 3.84
N ARG A 86 -2.47 5.02 4.36
CA ARG A 86 -3.21 5.75 5.39
C ARG A 86 -2.34 5.99 6.61
N GLU A 87 -1.63 4.97 7.07
CA GLU A 87 -0.71 5.08 8.21
C GLU A 87 0.46 6.02 7.91
N PHE A 88 1.03 5.99 6.70
CA PHE A 88 2.05 6.95 6.23
C PHE A 88 1.61 8.41 6.41
N GLY A 89 0.33 8.69 6.15
CA GLY A 89 -0.28 10.01 6.36
C GLY A 89 -0.52 10.38 7.84
N LYS A 90 -0.65 9.38 8.71
CA LYS A 90 -0.81 9.56 10.17
C LYS A 90 0.51 9.72 10.92
N GLU A 91 1.61 9.17 10.40
CA GLU A 91 2.95 9.21 11.02
C GLU A 91 3.46 10.64 11.32
N GLU A 92 2.85 11.70 10.76
CA GLU A 92 3.19 13.08 11.12
C GLU A 92 2.70 13.52 12.52
N THR A 93 1.99 12.67 13.28
CA THR A 93 1.57 12.95 14.67
C THR A 93 2.30 12.11 15.73
N SER A 94 3.21 11.20 15.37
CA SER A 94 4.04 10.49 16.36
C SER A 94 5.39 10.12 15.76
N GLY A 95 6.44 10.80 16.25
CA GLY A 95 7.81 10.74 15.73
C GLY A 95 8.49 9.37 15.81
N PRO A 96 9.73 9.28 15.26
CA PRO A 96 10.38 8.02 14.95
C PRO A 96 10.81 7.29 16.22
N THR A 97 10.35 6.04 16.39
CA THR A 97 11.08 5.08 17.22
C THR A 97 12.20 4.49 16.36
N ALA A 98 13.35 5.17 16.39
CA ALA A 98 14.59 4.53 16.01
C ALA A 98 14.94 3.52 17.11
N VAL A 99 14.57 2.25 16.90
CA VAL A 99 15.24 1.15 17.62
C VAL A 99 16.04 0.40 16.57
N ALA A 100 17.32 0.74 16.48
CA ALA A 100 18.31 -0.17 15.95
C ALA A 100 18.37 -1.35 16.93
N PRO A 101 18.30 -2.62 16.51
CA PRO A 101 18.71 -3.70 17.38
C PRO A 101 20.24 -3.63 17.51
N GLU A 102 20.72 -3.05 18.61
CA GLU A 102 22.09 -3.29 19.04
C GLU A 102 22.23 -4.78 19.37
N THR A 103 23.13 -5.41 18.63
CA THR A 103 23.59 -6.78 18.77
C THR A 103 24.11 -7.03 20.19
N GLU A 104 23.40 -7.80 20.99
CA GLU A 104 23.93 -8.41 22.21
C GLU A 104 24.22 -9.89 21.94
N GLU A 105 25.39 -10.18 21.38
CA GLU A 105 25.99 -11.51 21.47
C GLU A 105 26.88 -11.51 22.72
N GLY A 106 26.42 -12.24 23.73
CA GLY A 106 27.08 -12.38 25.02
C GLY A 106 28.43 -13.08 24.91
N ILE A 107 29.32 -12.67 25.81
CA ILE A 107 30.65 -13.24 26.07
C ILE A 107 30.50 -14.47 26.98
#